data_AF-A0A0S7Z9W8-F1
#
_entry.id   AF-A0A0S7Z9W8-F1
#
_cell.length_a   1.000
_cell.length_b   1.000
_cell.length_c   1.000
_cell.angle_alpha   90.00
_cell.angle_beta   90.00
_cell.angle_gamma   90.00
#
_symmetry.space_group_name_H-M   'P 1'
#
loop_
_entity.id
_entity.type
_entity.pdbx_description
1 polymer ?
#
loop_
_entity_poly.entity_id
_entity_poly.type
_entity_poly.pdbx_seq_one_letter_code
_entity_poly.pdbx_strand_id
1 'polypeptide(L)'
;MNDIEPTTRPSPRSAEYRRLGQQVAALALTRTTQGGRLNVRQKEELRRALIEAGTALLWNEMALRGAEPFDKIADDLAKLTKSGIRVIEREVQDELKAKKTELKKLQKTVDQARKLADSKDPKFPTEITYVHTARAAAQGLVTKVETVEVTSKDEANSCADSIEKSLGRWENLRDQMVDELKKKDAQLSILGEQVADFVQAQRSMIKEVVAILH
;
A
#
# COMPACT_ATOMS: atom_id res chain seq x y z
N MET A 1 40.80 12.05 6.54
CA MET A 1 40.31 11.71 5.18
C MET A 1 39.10 10.84 5.43
N ASN A 2 37.89 11.40 5.31
CA ASN A 2 36.67 10.61 5.44
C ASN A 2 36.49 9.91 4.10
N ASP A 3 36.53 8.58 4.12
CA ASP A 3 36.16 7.75 2.99
C ASP A 3 34.69 8.02 2.66
N ILE A 4 34.45 8.84 1.64
CA ILE A 4 33.13 8.96 1.04
C ILE A 4 32.96 7.68 0.23
N GLU A 5 32.21 6.72 0.77
CA GLU A 5 31.78 5.56 -0.02
C GLU A 5 31.18 6.08 -1.34
N PRO A 6 31.56 5.52 -2.50
CA PRO A 6 30.94 5.91 -3.75
C PRO A 6 29.45 5.63 -3.63
N THR A 7 28.65 6.70 -3.66
CA THR A 7 27.20 6.63 -3.56
C THR A 7 26.71 6.02 -4.86
N THR A 8 26.58 4.69 -4.89
CA THR A 8 26.14 3.99 -6.10
C THR A 8 24.63 4.11 -6.23
N ARG A 9 24.17 4.45 -7.44
CA ARG A 9 22.75 4.50 -7.77
C ARG A 9 22.06 3.18 -7.39
N PRO A 10 20.93 3.20 -6.65
CA PRO A 10 20.26 1.99 -6.22
C PRO A 10 19.75 1.19 -7.42
N SER A 11 19.94 -0.12 -7.35
CA SER A 11 19.39 -1.06 -8.34
C SER A 11 17.85 -0.99 -8.37
N PRO A 12 17.20 -1.12 -9.54
CA PRO A 12 15.74 -1.23 -9.64
C PRO A 12 15.11 -2.36 -8.79
N ARG A 13 15.94 -3.32 -8.34
CA ARG A 13 15.54 -4.43 -7.48
C ARG A 13 15.78 -4.18 -5.98
N SER A 14 16.36 -3.03 -5.59
CA SER A 14 16.59 -2.72 -4.18
C SER A 14 15.28 -2.36 -3.46
N ALA A 15 15.26 -2.51 -2.13
CA ALA A 15 14.12 -2.10 -1.30
C ALA A 15 13.91 -0.58 -1.36
N GLU A 16 15.00 0.18 -1.38
CA GLU A 16 15.00 1.63 -1.52
C GLU A 16 14.33 2.10 -2.81
N TYR A 17 14.72 1.54 -3.97
CA TYR A 17 14.13 1.91 -5.26
C TYR A 17 12.63 1.61 -5.31
N ARG A 18 12.21 0.48 -4.72
CA ARG A 18 10.79 0.14 -4.60
C ARG A 18 10.02 1.13 -3.74
N ARG A 19 10.57 1.53 -2.59
CA ARG A 19 9.95 2.51 -1.69
C ARG A 19 9.76 3.86 -2.39
N LEU A 20 10.80 4.36 -3.06
CA LEU A 20 10.75 5.60 -3.83
C LEU A 20 9.69 5.52 -4.93
N GLY A 21 9.68 4.39 -5.67
CA GLY A 21 8.67 4.14 -6.70
C GLY A 21 7.24 4.13 -6.14
N GLN A 22 7.01 3.46 -5.02
CA GLN A 22 5.70 3.42 -4.34
C GLN A 22 5.22 4.81 -3.92
N GLN A 23 6.10 5.63 -3.32
CA GLN A 23 5.74 7.00 -2.91
C GLN A 23 5.29 7.85 -4.09
N VAL A 24 6.05 7.85 -5.19
CA VAL A 24 5.70 8.59 -6.41
C VAL A 24 4.41 8.04 -7.03
N ALA A 25 4.28 6.72 -7.13
CA ALA A 25 3.10 6.07 -7.70
C ALA A 25 1.83 6.35 -6.88
N ALA A 26 1.90 6.40 -5.56
CA ALA A 26 0.76 6.72 -4.69
C ALA A 26 0.24 8.15 -4.92
N LEU A 27 1.15 9.11 -5.12
CA LEU A 27 0.79 10.50 -5.44
C LEU A 27 0.24 10.63 -6.87
N ALA A 28 0.82 9.90 -7.83
CA ALA A 28 0.32 9.84 -9.20
C ALA A 28 -1.09 9.22 -9.27
N LEU A 29 -1.34 8.16 -8.48
CA LEU A 29 -2.66 7.56 -8.34
C LEU A 29 -3.64 8.56 -7.74
N THR A 30 -3.26 9.25 -6.65
CA THR A 30 -4.11 10.27 -6.01
C THR A 30 -4.55 11.35 -6.99
N ARG A 31 -3.62 11.86 -7.81
CA ARG A 31 -3.92 12.83 -8.87
C ARG A 31 -4.97 12.31 -9.85
N THR A 32 -4.80 11.06 -10.29
CA THR A 32 -5.67 10.39 -11.28
C THR A 32 -7.06 10.16 -10.70
N THR A 33 -7.15 9.67 -9.46
CA THR A 33 -8.41 9.46 -8.73
C THR A 33 -9.19 10.76 -8.54
N GLN A 34 -8.51 11.88 -8.28
CA GLN A 34 -9.14 13.20 -8.12
C GLN A 34 -9.59 13.83 -9.44
N GLY A 35 -9.22 13.27 -10.60
CA GLY A 35 -9.51 13.85 -11.91
C GLY A 35 -8.90 15.24 -12.13
N GLY A 36 -7.82 15.58 -11.42
CA GLY A 36 -7.39 16.98 -11.29
C GLY A 36 -5.93 17.19 -10.90
N ARG A 37 -5.62 18.40 -10.41
CA ARG A 37 -4.28 18.78 -9.94
C ARG A 37 -4.09 18.35 -8.49
N LEU A 38 -2.87 17.94 -8.13
CA LEU A 38 -2.49 17.76 -6.73
C LEU A 38 -2.71 19.05 -5.94
N ASN A 39 -3.18 18.93 -4.70
CA ASN A 39 -3.30 20.08 -3.79
C ASN A 39 -1.92 20.52 -3.26
N VAL A 40 -1.86 21.63 -2.52
CA VAL A 40 -0.59 22.19 -2.01
C VAL A 40 0.22 21.17 -1.21
N ARG A 41 -0.43 20.43 -0.31
CA ARG A 41 0.22 19.42 0.52
C ARG A 41 0.76 18.27 -0.33
N GLN A 42 -0.02 17.75 -1.26
CA GLN A 42 0.38 16.63 -2.13
C GLN A 42 1.49 17.03 -3.10
N LYS A 43 1.49 18.28 -3.58
CA LYS A 43 2.61 18.81 -4.37
C LYS A 43 3.90 18.86 -3.56
N GLU A 44 3.82 19.28 -2.30
CA GLU A 44 4.98 19.28 -1.41
C GLU A 44 5.45 17.85 -1.09
N GLU A 45 4.54 16.91 -0.87
CA GLU A 45 4.87 15.49 -0.71
C GLU A 45 5.55 14.94 -1.98
N LEU A 46 5.07 15.29 -3.17
CA LEU A 46 5.70 14.92 -4.43
C LEU A 46 7.08 15.55 -4.59
N ARG A 47 7.22 16.83 -4.27
CA ARG A 47 8.52 17.54 -4.31
C ARG A 47 9.54 16.85 -3.41
N ARG A 48 9.15 16.45 -2.19
CA ARG A 48 10.02 15.71 -1.26
C ARG A 48 10.40 14.33 -1.80
N ALA A 49 9.43 13.58 -2.34
CA ALA A 49 9.70 12.27 -2.95
C ALA A 49 10.64 12.39 -4.16
N LEU A 50 10.51 13.46 -4.96
CA LEU A 50 11.40 13.74 -6.09
C LEU A 50 12.81 14.15 -5.64
N ILE A 51 12.95 14.90 -4.55
CA ILE A 51 14.27 15.20 -3.96
C ILE A 51 14.92 13.92 -3.46
N GLU A 52 14.19 13.10 -2.72
CA GLU A 52 14.69 11.83 -2.19
C GLU A 52 15.12 10.89 -3.33
N ALA A 53 14.31 10.78 -4.37
CA ALA A 53 14.63 10.05 -5.58
C ALA A 53 15.83 10.65 -6.33
N GLY A 54 15.89 11.98 -6.44
CA GLY A 54 16.96 12.67 -7.15
C GLY A 54 18.32 12.52 -6.48
N THR A 55 18.37 12.57 -5.16
CA THR A 55 19.58 12.27 -4.38
C THR A 55 19.99 10.81 -4.57
N ALA A 56 19.06 9.87 -4.39
CA ALA A 56 19.36 8.44 -4.51
C ALA A 56 19.80 8.06 -5.94
N LEU A 57 19.18 8.65 -6.96
CA LEU A 57 19.47 8.37 -8.37
C LEU A 57 20.57 9.25 -8.97
N LEU A 58 21.23 10.08 -8.16
CA LEU A 58 22.35 10.95 -8.55
C LEU A 58 22.00 11.95 -9.67
N TRP A 59 20.81 12.55 -9.61
CA TRP A 59 20.37 13.54 -10.59
C TRP A 59 21.23 14.81 -10.59
N ASN A 60 21.81 15.16 -9.44
CA ASN A 60 22.79 16.23 -9.30
C ASN A 60 24.04 15.99 -10.17
N GLU A 61 24.61 14.79 -10.13
CA GLU A 61 25.77 14.46 -10.97
C GLU A 61 25.42 14.49 -12.46
N MET A 62 24.20 14.09 -12.82
CA MET A 62 23.75 14.12 -14.21
C MET A 62 23.66 15.53 -14.74
N ALA A 63 23.10 16.45 -13.95
CA ALA A 63 22.89 17.82 -14.39
C ALA A 63 24.19 18.66 -14.31
N LEU A 64 25.17 18.30 -13.48
CA LEU A 64 26.52 18.89 -13.50
C LEU A 64 27.34 18.52 -14.75
N ARG A 65 27.04 17.39 -15.41
CA ARG A 65 27.77 16.90 -16.61
C ARG A 65 27.33 17.55 -17.93
N GLY A 66 26.42 18.52 -17.91
CA GLY A 66 26.14 19.43 -19.04
C GLY A 66 25.38 18.86 -20.25
N ALA A 67 25.08 17.56 -20.30
CA ALA A 67 24.19 16.96 -21.30
C ALA A 67 22.73 17.05 -20.81
N GLU A 68 21.78 17.40 -21.69
CA GLU A 68 20.34 17.59 -21.36
C GLU A 68 19.83 16.54 -20.35
N PRO A 69 19.82 16.86 -19.03
CA PRO A 69 19.62 15.84 -18.00
C PRO A 69 18.14 15.47 -17.89
N PHE A 70 17.26 16.29 -18.46
CA PHE A 70 15.83 16.19 -18.31
C PHE A 70 15.25 14.92 -18.90
N ASP A 71 15.72 14.47 -20.06
CA ASP A 71 15.19 13.25 -20.68
C ASP A 71 15.55 12.02 -19.85
N LYS A 72 16.77 11.96 -19.32
CA LYS A 72 17.20 10.88 -18.41
C LYS A 72 16.45 10.91 -17.08
N ILE A 73 16.22 12.10 -16.51
CA ILE A 73 15.45 12.26 -15.27
C ILE A 73 13.98 11.89 -15.48
N ALA A 74 13.40 12.29 -16.62
CA ALA A 74 12.03 11.92 -16.99
C ALA A 74 11.90 10.40 -17.17
N ASP A 75 12.87 9.76 -17.82
CA ASP A 75 12.95 8.31 -17.95
C ASP A 75 13.05 7.62 -16.59
N ASP A 76 13.88 8.14 -15.69
CA ASP A 76 14.05 7.61 -14.34
C ASP A 76 12.77 7.73 -13.52
N LEU A 77 12.08 8.87 -13.60
CA LEU A 77 10.80 9.08 -12.95
C LEU A 77 9.72 8.15 -13.53
N ALA A 78 9.68 7.98 -14.86
CA ALA A 78 8.76 7.05 -15.50
C ALA A 78 9.00 5.61 -15.03
N LYS A 79 10.26 5.18 -14.92
CA LYS A 79 10.64 3.86 -14.41
C LYS A 79 10.28 3.68 -12.94
N LEU A 80 10.56 4.67 -12.08
CA LEU A 80 10.16 4.66 -10.67
C LEU A 80 8.65 4.53 -10.53
N THR A 81 7.89 5.36 -11.25
CA THR A 81 6.43 5.37 -11.21
C THR A 81 5.87 4.02 -11.66
N LYS A 82 6.34 3.47 -12.80
CA LYS A 82 5.93 2.14 -13.29
C LYS A 82 6.26 1.01 -12.30
N SER A 83 7.44 1.08 -11.68
CA SER A 83 7.84 0.12 -10.64
C SER A 83 6.89 0.19 -9.44
N GLY A 84 6.60 1.40 -8.95
CA GLY A 84 5.67 1.63 -7.85
C GLY A 84 4.26 1.15 -8.14
N ILE A 85 3.72 1.44 -9.33
CA ILE A 85 2.41 0.96 -9.78
C ILE A 85 2.32 -0.56 -9.66
N ARG A 86 3.30 -1.30 -10.19
CA ARG A 86 3.33 -2.78 -10.11
C ARG A 86 3.42 -3.32 -8.68
N VAL A 87 3.98 -2.55 -7.75
CA VAL A 87 3.98 -2.96 -6.35
C VAL A 87 2.59 -2.78 -5.75
N ILE A 88 1.97 -1.60 -5.96
CA ILE A 88 0.63 -1.29 -5.45
C ILE A 88 -0.43 -2.23 -6.08
N GLU A 89 -0.31 -2.53 -7.37
CA GLU A 89 -1.18 -3.50 -8.06
C GLU A 89 -1.12 -4.88 -7.38
N ARG A 90 0.09 -5.37 -7.08
CA ARG A 90 0.25 -6.66 -6.38
C ARG A 90 -0.37 -6.62 -4.99
N GLU A 91 -0.17 -5.55 -4.22
CA GLU A 91 -0.79 -5.39 -2.91
C GLU A 91 -2.32 -5.41 -3.00
N VAL A 92 -2.91 -4.72 -3.99
CA VAL A 92 -4.36 -4.72 -4.23
C VAL A 92 -4.87 -6.11 -4.62
N GLN A 93 -4.16 -6.82 -5.50
CA GLN A 93 -4.54 -8.17 -5.92
C GLN A 93 -4.42 -9.20 -4.80
N ASP A 94 -3.38 -9.11 -3.97
CA ASP A 94 -3.20 -9.95 -2.80
C ASP A 94 -4.33 -9.73 -1.78
N GLU A 95 -4.72 -8.47 -1.55
CA GLU A 95 -5.83 -8.13 -0.67
C GLU A 95 -7.17 -8.66 -1.24
N LEU A 96 -7.45 -8.45 -2.52
CA LEU A 96 -8.63 -9.00 -3.19
C LEU A 96 -8.71 -10.52 -3.06
N LYS A 97 -7.57 -11.21 -3.20
CA LYS A 97 -7.48 -12.66 -3.03
C LYS A 97 -7.76 -13.06 -1.57
N ALA A 98 -7.26 -12.31 -0.59
CA ALA A 98 -7.54 -12.55 0.81
C ALA A 98 -9.05 -12.42 1.10
N LYS A 99 -9.71 -11.36 0.60
CA LYS A 99 -11.15 -11.09 0.80
C LYS A 99 -12.06 -12.19 0.28
N LYS A 100 -11.70 -12.87 -0.81
CA LYS A 100 -12.46 -14.04 -1.32
C LYS A 100 -12.63 -15.16 -0.29
N THR A 101 -11.70 -15.27 0.65
CA THR A 101 -11.69 -16.35 1.66
C THR A 101 -12.04 -15.89 3.07
N GLU A 102 -12.26 -14.60 3.28
CA GLU A 102 -12.43 -14.00 4.63
C GLU A 102 -13.60 -14.62 5.39
N LEU A 103 -14.80 -14.62 4.79
CA LEU A 103 -16.01 -15.16 5.45
C LEU A 103 -15.87 -16.66 5.75
N LYS A 104 -15.27 -17.43 4.83
CA LYS A 104 -15.01 -18.86 5.05
C LYS A 104 -14.02 -19.09 6.21
N LYS A 105 -13.01 -18.22 6.35
CA LYS A 105 -12.07 -18.28 7.47
C LYS A 105 -12.75 -17.90 8.79
N LEU A 106 -13.60 -16.87 8.80
CA LEU A 106 -14.38 -16.50 9.98
C LEU A 106 -15.30 -17.64 10.42
N GLN A 107 -16.02 -18.28 9.51
CA GLN A 107 -16.85 -19.45 9.83
C GLN A 107 -16.00 -20.61 10.39
N LYS A 108 -14.82 -20.85 9.80
CA LYS A 108 -13.89 -21.86 10.34
C LYS A 108 -13.46 -21.52 11.78
N THR A 109 -13.23 -20.24 12.09
CA THR A 109 -12.93 -19.82 13.46
C THR A 109 -14.10 -20.06 14.41
N VAL A 110 -15.34 -19.78 13.99
CA VAL A 110 -16.55 -20.12 14.76
C VAL A 110 -16.56 -21.62 15.08
N ASP A 111 -16.43 -22.46 14.06
CA ASP A 111 -16.46 -23.92 14.22
C ASP A 111 -15.35 -24.42 15.16
N GLN A 112 -14.16 -23.79 15.12
CA GLN A 112 -13.05 -24.10 16.01
C GLN A 112 -13.35 -23.71 17.46
N ALA A 113 -13.93 -22.53 17.68
CA ALA A 113 -14.32 -22.06 19.00
C ALA A 113 -15.40 -22.96 19.63
N ARG A 114 -16.41 -23.37 18.85
CA ARG A 114 -17.44 -24.32 19.29
C ARG A 114 -16.83 -25.69 19.64
N LYS A 115 -15.97 -26.22 18.78
CA LYS A 115 -15.27 -27.50 19.05
C LYS A 115 -14.41 -27.45 20.32
N LEU A 116 -13.78 -26.31 20.61
CA LEU A 116 -13.03 -26.12 21.84
C LEU A 116 -13.96 -26.17 23.07
N ALA A 117 -15.11 -25.49 23.01
CA ALA A 117 -16.09 -25.50 24.09
C ALA A 117 -16.70 -26.90 24.32
N ASP A 118 -17.00 -27.64 23.25
CA ASP A 118 -17.62 -28.96 23.30
C ASP A 118 -16.64 -30.10 23.64
N SER A 119 -15.33 -29.82 23.68
CA SER A 119 -14.31 -30.82 24.01
C SER A 119 -14.53 -31.42 25.39
N LYS A 120 -14.31 -32.74 25.54
CA LYS A 120 -14.40 -33.42 26.83
C LYS A 120 -13.28 -33.01 27.81
N ASP A 121 -12.13 -32.63 27.27
CA ASP A 121 -10.96 -32.18 28.02
C ASP A 121 -10.30 -31.00 27.27
N PRO A 122 -10.88 -29.79 27.33
CA PRO A 122 -10.32 -28.63 26.65
C PRO A 122 -9.05 -28.13 27.36
N LYS A 123 -8.08 -27.69 26.57
CA LYS A 123 -6.88 -27.04 27.10
C LYS A 123 -7.10 -25.54 27.13
N PHE A 124 -7.09 -24.96 28.32
CA PHE A 124 -7.14 -23.53 28.53
C PHE A 124 -5.89 -23.06 29.31
N PRO A 125 -5.43 -21.81 29.12
CA PRO A 125 -5.94 -20.83 28.16
C PRO A 125 -5.64 -21.21 26.71
N THR A 126 -6.44 -20.70 25.76
CA THR A 126 -6.22 -20.85 24.32
C THR A 126 -6.49 -19.53 23.61
N GLU A 127 -5.63 -19.12 22.69
CA GLU A 127 -5.85 -17.95 21.84
C GLU A 127 -6.66 -18.31 20.58
N ILE A 128 -7.66 -17.49 20.27
CA ILE A 128 -8.45 -17.54 19.04
C ILE A 128 -8.14 -16.28 18.23
N THR A 129 -7.47 -16.45 17.09
CA THR A 129 -7.16 -15.36 16.16
C THR A 129 -8.07 -15.39 14.94
N TYR A 130 -8.62 -14.25 14.55
CA TYR A 130 -9.39 -14.09 13.32
C TYR A 130 -9.11 -12.76 12.64
N VAL A 131 -9.47 -12.71 11.35
CA VAL A 131 -9.26 -11.54 10.50
C VAL A 131 -10.58 -11.13 9.90
N HIS A 132 -10.93 -9.86 10.00
CA HIS A 132 -12.15 -9.32 9.44
C HIS A 132 -11.97 -7.90 8.92
N THR A 133 -12.86 -7.49 8.02
CA THR A 133 -12.94 -6.12 7.53
C THR A 133 -13.61 -5.22 8.58
N ALA A 134 -13.04 -4.05 8.80
CA ALA A 134 -13.50 -3.06 9.77
C ALA A 134 -13.45 -1.64 9.18
N ARG A 135 -14.17 -0.70 9.80
CA ARG A 135 -13.98 0.73 9.54
C ARG A 135 -12.95 1.30 10.51
N ALA A 136 -12.00 2.07 10.00
CA ALA A 136 -11.07 2.90 10.76
C ALA A 136 -11.34 4.37 10.46
N ALA A 137 -11.49 5.19 11.51
CA ALA A 137 -11.97 6.57 11.42
C ALA A 137 -11.25 7.44 10.40
N ALA A 138 -9.92 7.31 10.27
CA ALA A 138 -9.09 8.11 9.36
C ALA A 138 -8.71 7.38 8.06
N GLN A 139 -8.90 6.05 7.98
CA GLN A 139 -8.34 5.20 6.92
C GLN A 139 -9.41 4.51 6.08
N GLY A 140 -10.69 4.72 6.36
CA GLY A 140 -11.79 4.07 5.63
C GLY A 140 -11.92 2.61 6.04
N LEU A 141 -11.89 1.68 5.08
CA LEU A 141 -11.97 0.25 5.33
C LEU A 141 -10.58 -0.36 5.50
N VAL A 142 -10.42 -1.18 6.54
CA VAL A 142 -9.16 -1.84 6.88
C VAL A 142 -9.38 -3.32 7.19
N THR A 143 -8.33 -4.10 7.02
CA THR A 143 -8.27 -5.50 7.46
C THR A 143 -7.71 -5.54 8.88
N LYS A 144 -8.53 -5.99 9.82
CA LYS A 144 -8.17 -6.08 11.24
C LYS A 144 -7.89 -7.53 11.61
N VAL A 145 -6.83 -7.74 12.38
CA VAL A 145 -6.54 -9.00 13.05
C VAL A 145 -6.96 -8.84 14.51
N GLU A 146 -7.79 -9.75 15.00
CA GLU A 146 -8.21 -9.81 16.41
C GLU A 146 -7.74 -11.12 17.02
N THR A 147 -7.19 -11.05 18.23
CA THR A 147 -6.81 -12.22 19.03
C THR A 147 -7.55 -12.14 20.35
N VAL A 148 -8.27 -13.20 20.69
CA VAL A 148 -9.02 -13.33 21.94
C VAL A 148 -8.46 -14.53 22.69
N GLU A 149 -7.91 -14.31 23.89
CA GLU A 149 -7.58 -15.40 24.81
C GLU A 149 -8.87 -15.85 25.49
N VAL A 150 -9.16 -17.15 25.42
CA VAL A 150 -10.27 -17.78 26.14
C VAL A 150 -9.73 -18.70 27.22
N THR A 151 -10.29 -18.59 28.41
CA THR A 151 -9.87 -19.31 29.63
C THR A 151 -10.89 -20.37 30.05
N SER A 152 -12.07 -20.38 29.43
CA SER A 152 -13.16 -21.32 29.74
C SER A 152 -13.97 -21.71 28.51
N LYS A 153 -14.79 -22.77 28.67
CA LYS A 153 -15.73 -23.21 27.63
C LYS A 153 -16.78 -22.14 27.31
N ASP A 154 -17.25 -21.43 28.33
CA ASP A 154 -18.26 -20.37 28.17
C ASP A 154 -17.69 -19.17 27.41
N GLU A 155 -16.43 -18.82 27.65
CA GLU A 155 -15.73 -17.78 26.87
C GLU A 155 -15.51 -18.21 25.42
N ALA A 156 -15.15 -19.48 25.18
CA ALA A 156 -15.03 -20.02 23.82
C ALA A 156 -16.37 -19.99 23.07
N ASN A 157 -17.49 -20.37 23.72
CA ASN A 157 -18.83 -20.25 23.16
C ASN A 157 -19.23 -18.78 22.90
N SER A 158 -18.98 -17.91 23.87
CA SER A 158 -19.28 -16.47 23.75
C SER A 158 -18.49 -15.82 22.62
N CYS A 159 -17.24 -16.24 22.40
CA CYS A 159 -16.43 -15.83 21.26
C CYS A 159 -17.07 -16.26 19.94
N ALA A 160 -17.47 -17.53 19.82
CA ALA A 160 -18.17 -18.06 18.65
C ALA A 160 -19.46 -17.27 18.36
N ASP A 161 -20.31 -17.08 19.38
CA ASP A 161 -21.56 -16.32 19.29
C ASP A 161 -21.32 -14.87 18.82
N SER A 162 -20.26 -14.24 19.31
CA SER A 162 -19.93 -12.84 18.97
C SER A 162 -19.48 -12.70 17.51
N ILE A 163 -18.70 -13.66 17.02
CA ILE A 163 -18.29 -13.75 15.61
C ILE A 163 -19.52 -13.98 14.74
N GLU A 164 -20.36 -14.96 15.05
CA GLU A 164 -21.58 -15.29 14.29
C GLU A 164 -22.54 -14.10 14.18
N LYS A 165 -22.82 -13.42 15.30
CA LYS A 165 -23.66 -12.21 15.32
C LYS A 165 -23.08 -11.07 14.47
N SER A 166 -21.75 -11.04 14.29
CA SER A 166 -21.06 -10.01 13.53
C SER A 166 -20.88 -10.34 12.05
N LEU A 167 -21.08 -11.60 11.63
CA LEU A 167 -20.79 -12.07 10.25
C LEU A 167 -21.48 -11.22 9.19
N GLY A 168 -22.79 -10.97 9.31
CA GLY A 168 -23.54 -10.19 8.32
C GLY A 168 -23.04 -8.74 8.21
N ARG A 169 -22.61 -8.13 9.32
CA ARG A 169 -21.99 -6.80 9.30
C ARG A 169 -20.63 -6.83 8.60
N TRP A 170 -19.79 -7.82 8.91
CA TRP A 170 -18.46 -7.93 8.32
C TRP A 170 -18.51 -8.31 6.83
N GLU A 171 -19.49 -9.11 6.40
CA GLU A 171 -19.77 -9.37 4.99
C GLU A 171 -20.03 -8.08 4.22
N ASN A 172 -20.95 -7.25 4.71
CA ASN A 172 -21.24 -5.95 4.10
C ASN A 172 -20.00 -5.04 4.01
N LEU A 173 -19.18 -4.98 5.07
CA LEU A 173 -17.95 -4.18 5.06
C LEU A 173 -16.91 -4.76 4.09
N ARG A 174 -16.79 -6.08 4.05
CA ARG A 174 -15.88 -6.79 3.15
C ARG A 174 -16.26 -6.53 1.69
N ASP A 175 -17.54 -6.55 1.35
CA ASP A 175 -17.99 -6.32 -0.02
C ASP A 175 -17.74 -4.87 -0.46
N GLN A 176 -17.97 -3.91 0.43
CA GLN A 176 -17.57 -2.51 0.18
C GLN A 176 -16.05 -2.39 -0.05
N MET A 177 -15.23 -3.08 0.74
CA MET A 177 -13.78 -3.06 0.58
C MET A 177 -13.36 -3.70 -0.75
N VAL A 178 -14.02 -4.79 -1.15
CA VAL A 178 -13.80 -5.41 -2.47
C VAL A 178 -14.11 -4.44 -3.61
N ASP A 179 -15.19 -3.67 -3.51
CA ASP A 179 -15.54 -2.67 -4.53
C ASP A 179 -14.54 -1.51 -4.56
N GLU A 180 -14.07 -1.03 -3.41
CA GLU A 180 -13.00 -0.02 -3.33
C GLU A 180 -11.69 -0.53 -3.95
N LEU A 181 -11.30 -1.78 -3.66
CA LEU A 181 -10.10 -2.40 -4.21
C LEU A 181 -10.20 -2.58 -5.73
N LYS A 182 -11.35 -3.02 -6.27
CA LYS A 182 -11.58 -3.12 -7.73
C LYS A 182 -11.50 -1.77 -8.42
N LYS A 183 -12.08 -0.72 -7.82
CA LYS A 183 -11.97 0.65 -8.35
C LYS A 183 -10.52 1.11 -8.37
N LYS A 184 -9.77 0.85 -7.30
CA LYS A 184 -8.35 1.18 -7.20
C LYS A 184 -7.51 0.43 -8.24
N ASP A 185 -7.77 -0.85 -8.47
CA ASP A 185 -7.12 -1.69 -9.48
C ASP A 185 -7.33 -1.13 -10.90
N ALA A 186 -8.57 -0.76 -11.23
CA ALA A 186 -8.88 -0.11 -12.50
C ALA A 186 -8.15 1.23 -12.66
N GLN A 187 -8.05 2.03 -11.59
CA GLN A 187 -7.31 3.30 -11.61
C GLN A 187 -5.80 3.11 -11.77
N LEU A 188 -5.23 2.07 -11.18
CA LEU A 188 -3.81 1.73 -11.37
C LEU A 188 -3.52 1.35 -12.82
N SER A 189 -4.41 0.60 -13.46
CA SER A 189 -4.31 0.25 -14.89
C SER A 189 -4.30 1.51 -15.77
N ILE A 190 -5.24 2.44 -15.55
CA ILE A 190 -5.30 3.72 -16.27
C ILE A 190 -4.01 4.53 -16.04
N LEU A 191 -3.56 4.63 -14.79
CA LEU A 191 -2.33 5.35 -14.46
C LEU A 191 -1.11 4.72 -15.16
N GLY A 192 -1.04 3.39 -15.26
CA GLY A 192 0.01 2.66 -15.96
C GLY A 192 0.16 3.09 -17.42
N GLU A 193 -0.95 3.37 -18.09
CA GLU A 193 -1.01 3.88 -19.46
C GLU A 193 -0.63 5.37 -19.54
N GLN A 194 -0.98 6.16 -18.51
CA GLN A 194 -0.78 7.61 -18.46
C GLN A 194 0.51 8.08 -17.77
N VAL A 195 1.46 7.16 -17.49
CA VAL A 195 2.72 7.53 -16.82
C VAL A 195 3.49 8.62 -17.57
N ALA A 196 3.52 8.56 -18.91
CA ALA A 196 4.22 9.55 -19.73
C ALA A 196 3.63 10.96 -19.52
N ASP A 197 2.30 11.08 -19.57
CA ASP A 197 1.59 12.34 -19.34
C ASP A 197 1.76 12.84 -17.91
N PHE A 198 1.78 11.93 -16.93
CA PHE A 198 2.08 12.25 -15.54
C PHE A 198 3.46 12.91 -15.42
N VAL A 199 4.50 12.29 -15.99
CA VAL A 199 5.89 12.78 -15.98
C VAL A 199 6.01 14.12 -16.68
N GLN A 200 5.42 14.27 -17.87
CA GLN A 200 5.43 15.54 -18.60
C GLN A 200 4.79 16.68 -17.79
N ALA A 201 3.67 16.40 -17.12
CA ALA A 201 3.02 17.39 -16.26
C ALA A 201 3.86 17.77 -15.02
N GLN A 202 4.85 16.96 -14.62
CA GLN A 202 5.75 17.26 -13.51
C GLN A 202 7.02 18.02 -13.93
N ARG A 203 7.21 18.31 -15.23
CA ARG A 203 8.47 18.89 -15.74
C ARG A 203 8.92 20.16 -15.02
N SER A 204 8.00 21.06 -14.65
CA SER A 204 8.35 22.27 -13.88
C SER A 204 8.90 21.93 -12.49
N MET A 205 8.24 21.03 -11.78
CA MET A 205 8.66 20.59 -10.45
C MET A 205 9.99 19.85 -10.50
N ILE A 206 10.22 19.04 -11.54
CA ILE A 206 11.52 18.39 -11.75
C ILE A 206 12.62 19.44 -11.92
N LYS A 207 12.39 20.52 -12.69
CA LYS A 207 13.35 21.63 -12.83
C LYS A 207 13.66 22.29 -11.50
N GLU A 208 12.64 22.56 -10.69
CA GLU A 208 12.80 23.13 -9.35
C GLU A 208 13.63 22.21 -8.44
N VAL A 209 13.35 20.90 -8.46
CA VAL A 209 14.08 19.91 -7.66
C VAL A 209 15.55 19.82 -8.10
N VAL A 210 15.82 19.76 -9.40
CA VAL A 210 17.21 19.73 -9.92
C VAL A 210 17.97 20.98 -9.53
N ALA A 211 17.34 22.15 -9.57
CA ALA A 211 17.96 23.40 -9.15
C ALA A 211 18.30 23.46 -7.66
N ILE A 212 17.62 22.69 -6.81
CA ILE A 212 17.90 22.57 -5.37
C ILE A 212 19.02 21.56 -5.08
N LEU A 213 19.15 20.54 -5.92
CA LEU A 213 20.16 19.49 -5.77
C LEU A 213 21.57 19.95 -6.22
N HIS A 214 21.66 21.11 -6.87
CA HIS A 214 22.89 21.75 -7.38
C HIS A 214 23.33 22.89 -6.47
#